data_AF-A0A945HWG4-F1
#
_entry.id   AF-A0A945HWG4-F1
#
_cell.length_a   1.000
_cell.length_b   1.000
_cell.length_c   1.000
_cell.angle_alpha   90.00
_cell.angle_beta   90.00
_cell.angle_gamma   90.00
#
_symmetry.space_group_name_H-M   'P 1'
#
loop_
_entity.id
_entity.type
_entity.pdbx_description
1 polymer ?
#
loop_
_entity_poly.entity_id
_entity_poly.type
_entity_poly.pdbx_seq_one_letter_code
_entity_poly.pdbx_strand_id
1 'polypeptide(L)'
;AANEAFPFIYKDILFFASNREGGLGKYDIYYSKVEGDEFTTPTLLPEPVNSGADDFSFSFSDSMVLGFFSSNRKKDSLDISYVVKFKPIEGNPDTYQYASFNPIVIENKSVLKNDSIKDNRIPVFNSPKTILVQPPQSGAVELKPDGTFVYSNGDEKAKKDFFTYKISDGYRESNPIEVKLQRMETEIVLRPIYYNFAKFNLIEKYQPRLDSIADLMKKDMSINLLISSMTDARGSFKSNSKLAVSRSQTIYKYLVKNKGIEQNRLFRQDDGEDHLIGNTLADYLIEVDRGFDQQEVNKKITEFLSYNPFVYKNTDASYSLIINQFDSKKQALKFIKKLSRKKIQCRLILNRFIDVPESEHQKNRKTVFKILPKNNSDKR
;
A
#
# COMPACT_ATOMS: atom_id res chain seq x y z
N ALA A 1 50.00 32.75 25.57
CA ALA A 1 48.82 33.27 24.85
C ALA A 1 49.02 32.95 23.37
N ALA A 2 47.97 32.45 22.70
CA ALA A 2 48.02 32.29 21.25
C ALA A 2 47.89 33.66 20.57
N ASN A 3 48.52 33.82 19.43
CA ASN A 3 48.34 34.94 18.52
C ASN A 3 47.20 34.60 17.56
N GLU A 4 46.41 35.61 17.23
CA GLU A 4 45.26 35.51 16.33
C GLU A 4 45.38 36.63 15.29
N ALA A 5 45.20 36.27 14.03
CA ALA A 5 45.42 37.19 12.92
C ALA A 5 44.50 36.86 11.75
N PHE A 6 44.42 37.80 10.80
CA PHE A 6 43.67 37.67 9.54
C PHE A 6 42.18 37.32 9.74
N PRO A 7 41.43 38.13 10.52
CA PRO A 7 40.02 37.88 10.74
C PRO A 7 39.21 38.08 9.46
N PHE A 8 38.26 37.18 9.22
CA PHE A 8 37.25 37.27 8.18
C PHE A 8 35.92 36.84 8.76
N ILE A 9 34.91 37.72 8.70
CA ILE A 9 33.57 37.40 9.19
C ILE A 9 32.64 37.16 8.01
N TYR A 10 31.89 36.06 8.06
CA TYR A 10 30.83 35.76 7.12
C TYR A 10 29.57 35.35 7.89
N LYS A 11 28.51 36.16 7.76
CA LYS A 11 27.30 36.05 8.58
C LYS A 11 27.67 36.05 10.08
N ASP A 12 27.36 34.98 10.78
CA ASP A 12 27.62 34.71 12.20
C ASP A 12 28.88 33.87 12.43
N ILE A 13 29.77 33.72 11.43
CA ILE A 13 31.01 32.93 11.59
C ILE A 13 32.23 33.83 11.43
N LEU A 14 33.08 33.87 12.45
CA LEU A 14 34.41 34.45 12.40
C LEU A 14 35.43 33.36 12.04
N PHE A 15 36.15 33.57 10.94
CA PHE A 15 37.33 32.80 10.54
C PHE A 15 38.58 33.61 10.88
N PHE A 16 39.63 32.95 11.35
CA PHE A 16 40.89 33.61 11.69
C PHE A 16 42.03 32.58 11.73
N ALA A 17 43.26 33.02 11.53
CA ALA A 17 44.44 32.18 11.70
C ALA A 17 44.96 32.28 13.14
N SER A 18 45.44 31.17 13.72
CA SER A 18 45.99 31.16 15.07
C SER A 18 47.09 30.11 15.24
N ASN A 19 48.06 30.39 16.12
CA ASN A 19 49.12 29.46 16.52
C ASN A 19 48.81 28.71 17.83
N ARG A 20 47.53 28.55 18.14
CA ARG A 20 47.04 27.81 19.30
C ARG A 20 47.39 26.32 19.22
N GLU A 21 47.44 25.66 20.37
CA GLU A 21 47.68 24.21 20.42
C GLU A 21 46.55 23.43 19.72
N GLY A 22 46.91 22.31 19.08
CA GLY A 22 45.98 21.44 18.35
C GLY A 22 45.81 21.78 16.85
N GLY A 23 46.58 22.74 16.32
CA GLY A 23 46.73 22.99 14.88
C GLY A 23 47.61 21.97 14.16
N LEU A 24 47.66 22.03 12.84
CA LEU A 24 48.49 21.16 11.99
C LEU A 24 49.83 21.84 11.64
N GLY A 25 49.83 23.17 11.48
CA GLY A 25 51.00 24.02 11.21
C GLY A 25 51.42 24.87 12.40
N LYS A 26 52.14 25.98 12.15
CA LYS A 26 52.37 27.00 13.19
C LYS A 26 51.27 28.05 13.20
N TYR A 27 50.62 28.30 12.07
CA TYR A 27 49.36 29.03 12.00
C TYR A 27 48.36 28.21 11.21
N ASP A 28 47.19 28.01 11.79
CA ASP A 28 46.08 27.31 11.14
C ASP A 28 44.82 28.16 11.19
N ILE A 29 43.92 27.94 10.24
CA ILE A 29 42.64 28.62 10.16
C ILE A 29 41.63 27.94 11.09
N TYR A 30 41.13 28.69 12.04
CA TYR A 30 40.04 28.33 12.92
C TYR A 30 38.78 29.10 12.56
N TYR A 31 37.64 28.60 13.03
CA TYR A 31 36.39 29.34 12.99
C TYR A 31 35.68 29.33 14.34
N SER A 32 34.83 30.33 14.57
CA SER A 32 33.96 30.45 15.74
C SER A 32 32.62 31.04 15.32
N LYS A 33 31.52 30.54 15.87
CA LYS A 33 30.21 31.17 15.70
C LYS A 33 30.04 32.32 16.67
N VAL A 34 29.35 33.36 16.23
CA VAL A 34 28.91 34.50 17.03
C VAL A 34 27.52 34.17 17.55
N GLU A 35 27.41 33.94 18.86
CA GLU A 35 26.16 33.62 19.53
C GLU A 35 25.83 34.75 20.51
N GLY A 36 25.04 35.73 20.05
CA GLY A 36 24.79 36.97 20.80
C GLY A 36 26.04 37.84 20.83
N ASP A 37 26.53 38.15 22.04
CA ASP A 37 27.76 38.92 22.26
C ASP A 37 29.00 38.03 22.52
N GLU A 38 28.85 36.70 22.41
CA GLU A 38 29.93 35.73 22.68
C GLU A 38 30.36 34.96 21.43
N PHE A 39 31.61 34.45 21.46
CA PHE A 39 32.14 33.54 20.44
C PHE A 39 32.20 32.12 20.98
N THR A 40 31.76 31.14 20.18
CA THR A 40 31.93 29.72 20.53
C THR A 40 33.42 29.34 20.57
N THR A 41 33.74 28.24 21.26
CA THR A 41 35.10 27.67 21.26
C THR A 41 35.63 27.49 19.83
N PRO A 42 36.81 28.04 19.50
CA PRO A 42 37.28 27.99 18.12
C PRO A 42 37.64 26.58 17.68
N THR A 43 37.17 26.22 16.48
CA THR A 43 37.32 24.90 15.89
C THR A 43 38.21 24.97 14.66
N LEU A 44 39.14 24.02 14.53
CA LEU A 44 40.06 23.93 13.40
C LEU A 44 39.29 23.62 12.12
N LEU A 45 39.55 24.34 11.02
CA LEU A 45 39.05 23.94 9.71
C LEU A 45 39.79 22.67 9.23
N PRO A 46 39.08 21.67 8.69
CA PRO A 46 39.73 20.44 8.23
C PRO A 46 40.55 20.68 6.95
N GLU A 47 41.37 19.69 6.61
CA GLU A 47 41.92 19.57 5.25
C GLU A 47 40.79 19.65 4.19
N PRO A 48 41.04 20.22 3.00
CA PRO A 48 42.33 20.67 2.49
C PRO A 48 42.70 22.12 2.86
N VAL A 49 41.88 22.79 3.68
CA VAL A 49 42.10 24.21 4.06
C VAL A 49 43.35 24.32 4.92
N ASN A 50 43.39 23.61 6.04
CA ASN A 50 44.62 23.49 6.84
C ASN A 50 45.48 22.31 6.36
N SER A 51 46.76 22.35 6.70
CA SER A 51 47.80 21.40 6.34
C SER A 51 48.93 21.45 7.36
N GLY A 52 49.99 20.63 7.23
CA GLY A 52 51.18 20.73 8.10
C GLY A 52 52.02 22.00 7.92
N ALA A 53 51.54 22.98 7.15
CA ALA A 53 52.19 24.23 6.82
C ALA A 53 51.42 25.40 7.45
N ASP A 54 51.91 26.63 7.31
CA ASP A 54 51.19 27.80 7.82
C ASP A 54 50.09 28.19 6.83
N ASP A 55 48.86 28.26 7.31
CA ASP A 55 47.63 28.53 6.56
C ASP A 55 46.88 29.72 7.18
N PHE A 56 46.57 30.75 6.38
CA PHE A 56 46.03 32.03 6.89
C PHE A 56 45.26 32.83 5.82
N SER A 57 44.77 34.03 6.17
CA SER A 57 44.00 34.91 5.27
C SER A 57 42.82 34.24 4.58
N PHE A 58 42.03 33.48 5.34
CA PHE A 58 40.89 32.76 4.80
C PHE A 58 39.74 33.70 4.43
N SER A 59 39.09 33.44 3.29
CA SER A 59 37.86 34.13 2.88
C SER A 59 36.99 33.25 1.97
N PHE A 60 35.73 33.64 1.74
CA PHE A 60 34.80 32.96 0.85
C PHE A 60 34.29 33.88 -0.26
N SER A 61 33.95 33.29 -1.41
CA SER A 61 32.99 33.90 -2.34
C SER A 61 31.59 33.99 -1.71
N ASP A 62 30.76 34.95 -2.12
CA ASP A 62 29.39 35.12 -1.60
C ASP A 62 28.53 33.84 -1.65
N SER A 63 28.69 33.02 -2.69
CA SER A 63 27.99 31.74 -2.88
C SER A 63 28.57 30.58 -2.06
N MET A 64 29.67 30.81 -1.35
CA MET A 64 30.48 29.82 -0.62
C MET A 64 30.94 28.62 -1.47
N VAL A 65 30.98 28.77 -2.80
CA VAL A 65 31.50 27.76 -3.73
C VAL A 65 33.03 27.78 -3.77
N LEU A 66 33.64 28.96 -3.56
CA LEU A 66 35.08 29.12 -3.54
C LEU A 66 35.53 29.66 -2.17
N GLY A 67 36.51 29.00 -1.57
CA GLY A 67 37.29 29.51 -0.44
C GLY A 67 38.69 29.88 -0.89
N PHE A 68 39.22 30.98 -0.38
CA PHE A 68 40.55 31.49 -0.68
C PHE A 68 41.37 31.54 0.60
N PHE A 69 42.63 31.13 0.54
CA PHE A 69 43.55 31.23 1.67
C PHE A 69 44.99 31.30 1.18
N SER A 70 45.88 31.81 2.02
CA SER A 70 47.32 31.84 1.77
C SER A 70 48.00 30.70 2.50
N SER A 71 49.02 30.09 1.88
CA SER A 71 49.78 29.01 2.50
C SER A 71 51.23 28.95 2.02
N ASN A 72 52.13 28.53 2.90
CA ASN A 72 53.52 28.18 2.57
C ASN A 72 53.73 26.67 2.35
N ARG A 73 52.65 25.91 2.11
CA ARG A 73 52.70 24.45 1.83
C ARG A 73 53.53 24.05 0.60
N LYS A 74 53.88 25.00 -0.28
CA LYS A 74 54.82 24.78 -1.38
C LYS A 74 56.17 25.42 -1.05
N LYS A 75 57.24 24.62 -1.18
CA LYS A 75 58.61 25.02 -0.91
C LYS A 75 59.04 26.23 -1.74
N ASP A 76 59.82 27.13 -1.13
CA ASP A 76 60.43 28.34 -1.71
C ASP A 76 59.45 29.46 -2.16
N SER A 77 58.25 29.51 -1.57
CA SER A 77 57.34 30.65 -1.74
C SER A 77 56.86 31.16 -0.39
N LEU A 78 56.96 32.48 -0.18
CA LEU A 78 56.57 33.10 1.08
C LEU A 78 55.03 33.18 1.22
N ASP A 79 54.28 33.33 0.12
CA ASP A 79 52.82 33.44 0.15
C ASP A 79 52.19 32.99 -1.18
N ILE A 80 51.66 31.76 -1.27
CA ILE A 80 50.83 31.34 -2.42
C ILE A 80 49.36 31.41 -2.02
N SER A 81 48.55 32.06 -2.86
CA SER A 81 47.09 32.03 -2.73
C SER A 81 46.56 30.71 -3.29
N TYR A 82 45.82 29.98 -2.47
CA TYR A 82 45.13 28.74 -2.81
C TYR A 82 43.62 28.98 -2.93
N VAL A 83 43.00 28.18 -3.80
CA VAL A 83 41.54 28.15 -3.95
C VAL A 83 41.06 26.74 -3.64
N VAL A 84 40.13 26.62 -2.71
CA VAL A 84 39.38 25.38 -2.46
C VAL A 84 37.97 25.54 -3.03
N LYS A 85 37.52 24.52 -3.76
CA LYS A 85 36.17 24.48 -4.32
C LYS A 85 35.28 23.61 -3.45
N PHE A 86 34.27 24.22 -2.84
CA PHE A 86 33.18 23.51 -2.18
C PHE A 86 32.13 23.17 -3.23
N LYS A 87 31.54 21.98 -3.14
CA LYS A 87 30.42 21.64 -4.03
C LYS A 87 29.23 22.55 -3.65
N PRO A 88 28.34 22.91 -4.57
CA PRO A 88 27.05 23.48 -4.21
C PRO A 88 26.21 22.43 -3.47
N ILE A 89 25.16 22.86 -2.76
CA ILE A 89 24.14 21.94 -2.28
C ILE A 89 23.24 21.62 -3.47
N GLU A 90 23.17 20.34 -3.81
CA GLU A 90 22.33 19.84 -4.89
C GLU A 90 21.47 18.69 -4.36
N GLY A 91 20.25 18.61 -4.88
CA GLY A 91 19.35 17.51 -4.57
C GLY A 91 18.71 16.94 -5.83
N ASN A 92 18.10 15.77 -5.67
CA ASN A 92 17.54 14.97 -6.74
C ASN A 92 16.00 14.98 -6.65
N PRO A 93 15.30 15.15 -7.79
CA PRO A 93 13.83 15.10 -7.78
C PRO A 93 13.28 13.75 -7.31
N ASP A 94 12.19 13.79 -6.57
CA ASP A 94 11.46 12.60 -6.12
C ASP A 94 10.18 12.37 -6.91
N THR A 95 9.69 11.14 -6.92
CA THR A 95 8.38 10.80 -7.48
C THR A 95 7.63 9.86 -6.56
N TYR A 96 6.42 10.25 -6.20
CA TYR A 96 5.51 9.48 -5.36
C TYR A 96 4.23 9.17 -6.12
N GLN A 97 3.80 7.91 -6.05
CA GLN A 97 2.54 7.46 -6.61
C GLN A 97 1.54 7.19 -5.50
N TYR A 98 0.28 7.59 -5.71
CA TYR A 98 -0.79 7.37 -4.75
C TYR A 98 -2.06 6.93 -5.45
N ALA A 99 -2.82 6.06 -4.79
CA ALA A 99 -4.03 5.50 -5.36
C ALA A 99 -5.17 6.52 -5.41
N SER A 100 -6.01 6.47 -6.44
CA SER A 100 -7.08 7.45 -6.64
C SER A 100 -8.09 7.53 -5.49
N PHE A 101 -8.24 6.45 -4.73
CA PHE A 101 -9.09 6.33 -3.55
C PHE A 101 -8.43 6.74 -2.22
N ASN A 102 -7.13 7.01 -2.20
CA ASN A 102 -6.44 7.52 -1.04
C ASN A 102 -5.75 8.84 -1.43
N PRO A 103 -6.44 9.99 -1.31
CA PRO A 103 -5.93 11.28 -1.74
C PRO A 103 -4.79 11.81 -0.84
N ILE A 104 -4.39 11.06 0.18
CA ILE A 104 -3.35 11.45 1.13
C ILE A 104 -2.08 10.62 0.92
N VAL A 105 -0.95 11.32 0.79
CA VAL A 105 0.40 10.75 0.80
C VAL A 105 1.05 11.14 2.12
N ILE A 106 1.47 10.14 2.89
CA ILE A 106 2.27 10.34 4.11
C ILE A 106 3.62 9.71 3.84
N GLU A 107 4.65 10.54 3.73
CA GLU A 107 6.01 10.06 3.55
C GLU A 107 6.85 10.32 4.81
N ASN A 108 7.24 9.23 5.45
CA ASN A 108 8.03 9.23 6.68
C ASN A 108 9.54 9.11 6.41
N LYS A 109 9.94 8.86 5.16
CA LYS A 109 11.31 8.91 4.69
C LYS A 109 11.56 10.27 4.07
N SER A 110 12.46 11.03 4.72
CA SER A 110 12.91 12.31 4.20
C SER A 110 13.25 12.28 2.71
N VAL A 111 12.78 13.29 1.97
CA VAL A 111 13.22 13.58 0.60
C VAL A 111 14.75 13.79 0.54
N LEU A 112 15.38 14.24 1.63
CA LEU A 112 16.83 14.44 1.73
C LEU A 112 17.67 13.15 1.61
N LYS A 113 17.03 11.96 1.61
CA LYS A 113 17.75 10.68 1.57
C LYS A 113 18.41 10.38 0.23
N ASN A 114 17.82 10.86 -0.86
CA ASN A 114 18.36 10.68 -2.21
C ASN A 114 19.39 11.78 -2.57
N ASP A 115 19.63 12.74 -1.66
CA ASP A 115 20.47 13.90 -1.88
C ASP A 115 21.90 13.69 -1.36
N SER A 116 22.89 14.07 -2.17
CA SER A 116 24.32 13.91 -1.87
C SER A 116 24.87 15.03 -0.97
N ILE A 117 24.33 15.15 0.25
CA ILE A 117 24.60 16.30 1.15
C ILE A 117 25.80 16.07 2.08
N LYS A 118 26.21 14.82 2.33
CA LYS A 118 27.17 14.46 3.38
C LYS A 118 28.63 14.77 3.05
N ASP A 119 29.03 14.64 1.78
CA ASP A 119 30.44 14.74 1.36
C ASP A 119 30.95 16.18 1.19
N ASN A 120 30.15 17.17 1.58
CA ASN A 120 30.35 18.58 1.23
C ASN A 120 30.07 19.53 2.40
N ARG A 121 30.34 19.08 3.63
CA ARG A 121 30.00 19.80 4.85
C ARG A 121 31.25 20.35 5.50
N ILE A 122 31.33 21.68 5.57
CA ILE A 122 32.19 22.33 6.56
C ILE A 122 31.50 22.10 7.92
N PRO A 123 32.21 21.62 8.96
CA PRO A 123 31.56 21.23 10.22
C PRO A 123 30.74 22.35 10.90
N VAL A 124 31.00 23.61 10.56
CA VAL A 124 30.25 24.78 11.04
C VAL A 124 28.81 24.85 10.50
N PHE A 125 28.52 24.22 9.35
CA PHE A 125 27.22 24.28 8.71
C PHE A 125 26.19 23.41 9.44
N ASN A 126 24.95 23.88 9.49
CA ASN A 126 23.89 23.19 10.22
C ASN A 126 23.46 21.90 9.50
N SER A 127 22.71 21.06 10.20
CA SER A 127 22.00 19.94 9.56
C SER A 127 21.11 20.43 8.42
N PRO A 128 21.18 19.79 7.23
CA PRO A 128 20.37 20.21 6.10
C PRO A 128 18.89 20.07 6.45
N LYS A 129 18.14 21.10 6.09
CA LYS A 129 16.69 21.17 6.26
C LYS A 129 16.03 21.45 4.93
N THR A 130 14.79 21.01 4.79
CA THR A 130 13.95 21.40 3.65
C THR A 130 13.24 22.72 3.92
N ILE A 131 13.05 23.50 2.87
CA ILE A 131 12.25 24.72 2.85
C ILE A 131 11.30 24.62 1.66
N LEU A 132 9.99 24.67 1.91
CA LEU A 132 9.00 24.66 0.85
C LEU A 132 9.11 25.96 0.03
N VAL A 133 9.22 25.84 -1.29
CA VAL A 133 9.32 26.98 -2.21
C VAL A 133 8.02 27.18 -2.96
N GLN A 134 7.52 26.12 -3.59
CA GLN A 134 6.26 26.16 -4.34
C GLN A 134 5.31 25.09 -3.79
N PRO A 135 4.14 25.47 -3.26
CA PRO A 135 3.12 24.51 -2.87
C PRO A 135 2.46 23.86 -4.11
N PRO A 136 1.79 22.71 -3.92
CA PRO A 136 1.02 22.07 -4.97
C PRO A 136 -0.16 22.92 -5.43
N GLN A 137 -0.57 22.72 -6.68
CA GLN A 137 -1.70 23.45 -7.27
C GLN A 137 -3.03 22.75 -7.00
N SER A 138 -3.04 21.43 -7.01
CA SER A 138 -4.26 20.61 -6.91
C SER A 138 -4.53 20.15 -5.48
N GLY A 139 -3.59 20.35 -4.56
CA GLY A 139 -3.70 19.92 -3.17
C GLY A 139 -2.95 20.83 -2.20
N ALA A 140 -2.74 20.31 -0.99
CA ALA A 140 -1.96 20.96 0.05
C ALA A 140 -0.83 20.05 0.52
N VAL A 141 0.33 20.63 0.84
CA VAL A 141 1.48 19.92 1.41
C VAL A 141 1.92 20.55 2.73
N GLU A 142 2.16 19.71 3.73
CA GLU A 142 2.87 20.05 4.96
C GLU A 142 4.26 19.39 4.89
N LEU A 143 5.26 20.14 4.44
CA LEU A 143 6.66 19.71 4.40
C LEU A 143 7.36 20.11 5.70
N LYS A 144 7.88 19.13 6.43
CA LYS A 144 8.63 19.36 7.66
C LYS A 144 10.11 19.61 7.35
N PRO A 145 10.85 20.36 8.20
CA PRO A 145 12.27 20.65 7.99
C PRO A 145 13.17 19.42 7.86
N ASP A 146 12.77 18.27 8.41
CA ASP A 146 13.50 17.01 8.27
C ASP A 146 13.29 16.34 6.89
N GLY A 147 12.46 16.92 6.03
CA GLY A 147 12.13 16.44 4.68
C GLY A 147 11.01 15.40 4.63
N THR A 148 10.38 15.05 5.76
CA THR A 148 9.14 14.28 5.75
C THR A 148 7.96 15.18 5.37
N PHE A 149 6.92 14.62 4.76
CA PHE A 149 5.77 15.43 4.35
C PHE A 149 4.45 14.67 4.39
N VAL A 150 3.37 15.45 4.50
CA VAL A 150 2.00 15.00 4.24
C VAL A 150 1.45 15.82 3.07
N TYR A 151 0.99 15.13 2.03
CA TYR A 151 0.26 15.75 0.93
C TYR A 151 -1.19 15.28 0.94
N SER A 152 -2.12 16.18 0.62
CA SER A 152 -3.54 15.90 0.44
C SER A 152 -4.02 16.48 -0.89
N ASN A 153 -4.55 15.63 -1.76
CA ASN A 153 -5.15 16.06 -3.01
C ASN A 153 -6.52 16.71 -2.76
N GLY A 154 -6.68 17.96 -3.21
CA GLY A 154 -7.93 18.72 -3.14
C GLY A 154 -8.76 18.65 -4.43
N ASP A 155 -8.20 18.14 -5.53
CA ASP A 155 -8.87 17.98 -6.83
C ASP A 155 -8.90 16.51 -7.26
N GLU A 156 -10.07 15.88 -7.12
CA GLU A 156 -10.33 14.51 -7.53
C GLU A 156 -10.22 14.27 -9.05
N LYS A 157 -9.95 15.28 -9.87
CA LYS A 157 -9.67 15.12 -11.31
C LYS A 157 -8.18 15.25 -11.63
N ALA A 158 -7.40 15.86 -10.74
CA ALA A 158 -5.98 16.03 -10.93
C ALA A 158 -5.26 14.68 -10.90
N LYS A 159 -4.65 14.31 -12.03
CA LYS A 159 -3.85 13.08 -12.16
C LYS A 159 -2.40 13.28 -11.74
N LYS A 160 -1.92 14.52 -11.78
CA LYS A 160 -0.56 14.92 -11.46
C LYS A 160 -0.61 16.20 -10.65
N ASP A 161 0.29 16.29 -9.69
CA ASP A 161 0.59 17.50 -8.96
C ASP A 161 2.09 17.51 -8.65
N PHE A 162 2.61 18.62 -8.14
CA PHE A 162 3.98 18.69 -7.68
C PHE A 162 4.16 19.82 -6.68
N PHE A 163 5.19 19.73 -5.86
CA PHE A 163 5.67 20.87 -5.08
C PHE A 163 7.18 20.96 -5.24
N THR A 164 7.75 22.12 -4.94
CA THR A 164 9.21 22.28 -4.94
C THR A 164 9.73 22.70 -3.58
N TYR A 165 10.90 22.20 -3.23
CA TYR A 165 11.60 22.56 -2.01
C TYR A 165 13.06 22.92 -2.28
N LYS A 166 13.69 23.60 -1.34
CA LYS A 166 15.14 23.79 -1.30
C LYS A 166 15.73 23.08 -0.10
N ILE A 167 16.98 22.67 -0.23
CA ILE A 167 17.82 22.23 0.88
C ILE A 167 18.55 23.45 1.41
N SER A 168 18.54 23.66 2.73
CA SER A 168 19.32 24.70 3.40
C SER A 168 20.12 24.11 4.55
N ASP A 169 21.42 24.42 4.62
CA ASP A 169 22.27 24.12 5.78
C ASP A 169 22.43 25.34 6.71
N GLY A 170 21.56 26.35 6.56
CA GLY A 170 21.62 27.63 7.26
C GLY A 170 22.55 28.66 6.60
N TYR A 171 23.48 28.23 5.74
CA TYR A 171 24.47 29.08 5.11
C TYR A 171 24.31 29.12 3.59
N ARG A 172 24.10 27.96 2.98
CA ARG A 172 23.90 27.73 1.55
C ARG A 172 22.49 27.19 1.30
N GLU A 173 22.00 27.43 0.10
CA GLU A 173 20.75 26.85 -0.40
C GLU A 173 20.96 26.16 -1.74
N SER A 174 20.20 25.10 -1.99
CA SER A 174 20.13 24.49 -3.31
C SER A 174 19.27 25.31 -4.27
N ASN A 175 19.32 24.96 -5.55
CA ASN A 175 18.23 25.28 -6.47
C ASN A 175 16.94 24.55 -6.04
N PRO A 176 15.74 25.02 -6.43
CA PRO A 176 14.49 24.30 -6.17
C PRO A 176 14.52 22.89 -6.77
N ILE A 177 14.11 21.91 -5.97
CA ILE A 177 14.03 20.49 -6.30
C ILE A 177 12.55 20.10 -6.34
N GLU A 178 12.16 19.38 -7.38
CA GLU A 178 10.77 18.99 -7.61
C GLU A 178 10.43 17.66 -6.94
N VAL A 179 9.26 17.60 -6.30
CA VAL A 179 8.63 16.37 -5.84
C VAL A 179 7.38 16.14 -6.67
N LYS A 180 7.39 15.12 -7.52
CA LYS A 180 6.27 14.76 -8.39
C LYS A 180 5.27 13.87 -7.65
N LEU A 181 3.99 14.20 -7.75
CA LEU A 181 2.88 13.46 -7.16
C LEU A 181 2.00 12.91 -8.28
N GLN A 182 1.86 11.59 -8.36
CA GLN A 182 1.15 10.91 -9.45
C GLN A 182 -0.02 10.09 -8.91
N ARG A 183 -1.23 10.45 -9.32
CA ARG A 183 -2.44 9.71 -8.98
C ARG A 183 -2.60 8.50 -9.91
N MET A 184 -2.73 7.33 -9.32
CA MET A 184 -2.93 6.06 -10.01
C MET A 184 -4.40 5.66 -9.95
N GLU A 185 -5.08 5.64 -11.10
CA GLU A 185 -6.41 5.04 -11.22
C GLU A 185 -6.28 3.54 -10.99
N THR A 186 -6.68 3.11 -9.80
CA THR A 186 -6.57 1.72 -9.36
C THR A 186 -7.90 1.30 -8.79
N GLU A 187 -8.43 0.18 -9.28
CA GLU A 187 -9.58 -0.44 -8.65
C GLU A 187 -9.18 -0.93 -7.26
N ILE A 188 -9.96 -0.59 -6.24
CA ILE A 188 -9.79 -1.17 -4.92
C ILE A 188 -10.20 -2.65 -5.01
N VAL A 189 -9.21 -3.53 -5.06
CA VAL A 189 -9.44 -4.98 -4.98
C VAL A 189 -9.41 -5.43 -3.53
N LEU A 190 -10.59 -5.61 -2.95
CA LEU A 190 -10.73 -6.14 -1.59
C LEU A 190 -10.61 -7.67 -1.60
N ARG A 191 -9.62 -8.19 -0.86
CA ARG A 191 -9.33 -9.63 -0.85
C ARG A 191 -10.45 -10.43 -0.15
N PRO A 192 -10.81 -11.62 -0.64
CA PRO A 192 -11.81 -12.46 -0.01
C PRO A 192 -11.37 -12.98 1.37
N ILE A 193 -12.35 -13.39 2.17
CA ILE A 193 -12.20 -14.20 3.37
C ILE A 193 -12.69 -15.61 3.07
N TYR A 194 -11.86 -16.62 3.33
CA TYR A 194 -12.21 -18.02 3.10
C TYR A 194 -12.57 -18.74 4.38
N TYR A 195 -13.35 -19.83 4.27
CA TYR A 195 -13.82 -20.57 5.42
C TYR A 195 -13.47 -22.05 5.34
N ASN A 196 -13.34 -22.66 6.51
CA ASN A 196 -13.37 -24.12 6.64
C ASN A 196 -14.79 -24.63 6.40
N PHE A 197 -14.90 -25.92 6.08
CA PHE A 197 -16.19 -26.57 5.81
C PHE A 197 -17.17 -26.36 6.99
N ALA A 198 -18.41 -25.99 6.65
CA ALA A 198 -19.50 -25.72 7.60
C ALA A 198 -19.22 -24.68 8.71
N LYS A 199 -18.16 -23.86 8.58
CA LYS A 199 -17.81 -22.81 9.55
C LYS A 199 -18.20 -21.42 9.07
N PHE A 200 -18.57 -20.56 10.02
CA PHE A 200 -18.88 -19.14 9.80
C PHE A 200 -18.10 -18.19 10.73
N ASN A 201 -17.40 -18.73 11.73
CA ASN A 201 -16.61 -17.92 12.63
C ASN A 201 -15.50 -17.20 11.86
N LEU A 202 -15.24 -15.95 12.25
CA LEU A 202 -14.11 -15.20 11.74
C LEU A 202 -12.83 -15.94 12.12
N ILE A 203 -11.97 -16.21 11.13
CA ILE A 203 -10.66 -16.82 11.34
C ILE A 203 -9.68 -15.68 11.63
N GLU A 204 -8.97 -15.76 12.76
CA GLU A 204 -8.04 -14.74 13.26
C GLU A 204 -7.07 -14.22 12.19
N LYS A 205 -6.54 -15.11 11.34
CA LYS A 205 -5.65 -14.74 10.22
C LYS A 205 -6.24 -13.73 9.22
N TYR A 206 -7.57 -13.59 9.17
CA TYR A 206 -8.26 -12.65 8.30
C TYR A 206 -8.66 -11.35 9.01
N GLN A 207 -8.48 -11.26 10.33
CA GLN A 207 -8.77 -10.05 11.09
C GLN A 207 -8.01 -8.83 10.55
N PRO A 208 -6.70 -8.89 10.22
CA PRO A 208 -6.00 -7.74 9.63
C PRO A 208 -6.60 -7.25 8.30
N ARG A 209 -7.24 -8.14 7.53
CA ARG A 209 -7.92 -7.75 6.28
C ARG A 209 -9.18 -6.95 6.55
N LEU A 210 -9.98 -7.37 7.54
CA LEU A 210 -11.16 -6.61 7.96
C LEU A 210 -10.77 -5.27 8.59
N ASP A 211 -9.66 -5.23 9.30
CA ASP A 211 -9.11 -4.01 9.88
C ASP A 211 -8.75 -3.02 8.78
N SER A 212 -8.05 -3.47 7.73
CA SER A 212 -7.75 -2.64 6.56
C SER A 212 -8.98 -2.13 5.84
N ILE A 213 -10.04 -2.96 5.72
CA ILE A 213 -11.33 -2.52 5.15
C ILE A 213 -11.97 -1.44 6.04
N ALA A 214 -11.97 -1.63 7.35
CA ALA A 214 -12.52 -0.66 8.28
C ALA A 214 -11.73 0.66 8.26
N ASP A 215 -10.41 0.61 8.22
CA ASP A 215 -9.56 1.80 8.14
C ASP A 215 -9.80 2.57 6.85
N LEU A 216 -9.96 1.86 5.72
CA LEU A 216 -10.36 2.46 4.46
C LEU A 216 -11.72 3.17 4.57
N MET A 217 -12.72 2.49 5.13
CA MET A 217 -14.06 3.08 5.32
C MET A 217 -14.08 4.27 6.30
N LYS A 218 -13.17 4.30 7.28
CA LYS A 218 -13.02 5.44 8.20
C LYS A 218 -12.34 6.63 7.55
N LYS A 219 -11.33 6.38 6.70
CA LYS A 219 -10.62 7.43 5.97
C LYS A 219 -11.51 8.10 4.93
N ASP A 220 -12.42 7.35 4.33
CA ASP A 220 -13.35 7.87 3.34
C ASP A 220 -14.80 7.52 3.72
N MET A 221 -15.52 8.53 4.21
CA MET A 221 -16.92 8.43 4.62
C MET A 221 -17.90 8.20 3.46
N SER A 222 -17.46 8.35 2.20
CA SER A 222 -18.29 8.11 1.02
C SER A 222 -18.43 6.63 0.64
N ILE A 223 -17.53 5.77 1.15
CA ILE A 223 -17.49 4.35 0.80
C ILE A 223 -18.67 3.60 1.41
N ASN A 224 -19.45 2.93 0.57
CA ASN A 224 -20.41 1.92 0.98
C ASN A 224 -19.86 0.54 0.65
N LEU A 225 -20.07 -0.46 1.51
CA LEU A 225 -19.51 -1.80 1.36
C LEU A 225 -20.62 -2.84 1.23
N LEU A 226 -20.61 -3.60 0.14
CA LEU A 226 -21.39 -4.82 -0.01
C LEU A 226 -20.54 -6.02 0.45
N ILE A 227 -21.07 -6.77 1.41
CA ILE A 227 -20.50 -8.02 1.93
C ILE A 227 -21.30 -9.17 1.29
N SER A 228 -20.68 -9.92 0.37
CA SER A 228 -21.34 -11.08 -0.26
C SER A 228 -20.73 -12.40 0.18
N SER A 229 -21.55 -13.27 0.78
CA SER A 229 -21.12 -14.57 1.31
C SER A 229 -21.62 -15.73 0.46
N MET A 230 -20.70 -16.63 0.12
CA MET A 230 -20.89 -17.81 -0.73
C MET A 230 -20.55 -19.09 0.04
N THR A 231 -21.12 -20.21 -0.37
CA THR A 231 -20.82 -21.56 0.17
C THR A 231 -20.27 -22.49 -0.90
N ASP A 232 -19.77 -23.65 -0.52
CA ASP A 232 -19.67 -24.74 -1.51
C ASP A 232 -21.04 -25.41 -1.67
N ALA A 233 -21.16 -26.39 -2.57
CA ALA A 233 -22.40 -27.13 -2.77
C ALA A 233 -22.62 -28.27 -1.75
N ARG A 234 -21.78 -28.37 -0.71
CA ARG A 234 -21.84 -29.49 0.21
C ARG A 234 -22.83 -29.23 1.34
N GLY A 235 -23.78 -30.14 1.48
CA GLY A 235 -24.87 -30.03 2.45
C GLY A 235 -26.08 -29.33 1.83
N SER A 236 -27.24 -29.52 2.44
CA SER A 236 -28.50 -29.04 1.86
C SER A 236 -28.48 -27.55 1.52
N PHE A 237 -29.11 -27.18 0.40
CA PHE A 237 -29.29 -25.80 -0.04
C PHE A 237 -29.76 -24.85 1.08
N LYS A 238 -30.77 -25.29 1.85
CA LYS A 238 -31.30 -24.52 3.00
C LYS A 238 -30.25 -24.24 4.08
N SER A 239 -29.36 -25.20 4.34
CA SER A 239 -28.28 -25.03 5.32
C SER A 239 -27.19 -24.10 4.77
N ASN A 240 -26.87 -24.20 3.48
CA ASN A 240 -25.90 -23.33 2.82
C ASN A 240 -26.37 -21.87 2.74
N SER A 241 -27.64 -21.63 2.42
CA SER A 241 -28.25 -20.30 2.49
C SER A 241 -28.12 -19.69 3.91
N LYS A 242 -28.46 -20.46 4.96
CA LYS A 242 -28.28 -20.00 6.36
C LYS A 242 -26.81 -19.77 6.73
N LEU A 243 -25.91 -20.60 6.21
CA LEU A 243 -24.47 -20.49 6.47
C LEU A 243 -23.90 -19.22 5.84
N ALA A 244 -24.31 -18.88 4.61
CA ALA A 244 -23.95 -17.62 3.96
C ALA A 244 -24.39 -16.40 4.80
N VAL A 245 -25.67 -16.36 5.21
CA VAL A 245 -26.20 -15.31 6.10
C VAL A 245 -25.40 -15.19 7.39
N SER A 246 -25.03 -16.33 8.00
CA SER A 246 -24.25 -16.34 9.24
C SER A 246 -22.84 -15.77 9.04
N ARG A 247 -22.21 -16.01 7.89
CA ARG A 247 -20.88 -15.49 7.54
C ARG A 247 -20.91 -13.97 7.34
N SER A 248 -21.82 -13.47 6.50
CA SER A 248 -21.93 -12.03 6.27
C SER A 248 -22.32 -11.28 7.54
N GLN A 249 -23.21 -11.86 8.35
CA GLN A 249 -23.61 -11.30 9.65
C GLN A 249 -22.44 -11.22 10.64
N THR A 250 -21.52 -12.20 10.61
CA THR A 250 -20.34 -12.21 11.47
C THR A 250 -19.39 -11.08 11.11
N ILE A 251 -19.10 -10.90 9.82
CA ILE A 251 -18.25 -9.81 9.34
C ILE A 251 -18.92 -8.44 9.58
N TYR A 252 -20.21 -8.32 9.27
CA TYR A 252 -20.99 -7.12 9.55
C TYR A 252 -20.90 -6.72 11.04
N LYS A 253 -21.13 -7.68 11.95
CA LYS A 253 -21.04 -7.43 13.39
C LYS A 253 -19.64 -6.99 13.80
N TYR A 254 -18.59 -7.58 13.22
CA TYR A 254 -17.22 -7.17 13.48
C TYR A 254 -16.98 -5.71 13.06
N LEU A 255 -17.35 -5.35 11.83
CA LEU A 255 -17.15 -3.99 11.32
C LEU A 255 -17.94 -2.94 12.14
N VAL A 256 -19.18 -3.26 12.53
CA VAL A 256 -19.99 -2.35 13.34
C VAL A 256 -19.51 -2.29 14.79
N LYS A 257 -19.45 -3.43 15.49
CA LYS A 257 -19.22 -3.46 16.95
C LYS A 257 -17.75 -3.28 17.33
N ASN A 258 -16.83 -3.88 16.59
CA ASN A 258 -15.40 -3.84 16.92
C ASN A 258 -14.69 -2.68 16.25
N LYS A 259 -15.16 -2.24 15.07
CA LYS A 259 -14.52 -1.16 14.31
C LYS A 259 -15.31 0.13 14.25
N GLY A 260 -16.58 0.15 14.65
CA GLY A 260 -17.37 1.38 14.71
C GLY A 260 -17.80 1.92 13.34
N ILE A 261 -17.94 1.04 12.34
CA ILE A 261 -18.46 1.45 11.02
C ILE A 261 -19.98 1.63 11.10
N GLU A 262 -20.48 2.73 10.53
CA GLU A 262 -21.91 3.06 10.51
C GLU A 262 -22.72 1.99 9.75
N GLN A 263 -23.87 1.62 10.31
CA GLN A 263 -24.69 0.51 9.81
C GLN A 263 -25.28 0.76 8.41
N ASN A 264 -25.62 2.01 8.09
CA ASN A 264 -26.15 2.46 6.79
C ASN A 264 -25.14 2.36 5.64
N ARG A 265 -23.84 2.17 5.95
CA ARG A 265 -22.77 2.03 4.96
C ARG A 265 -22.44 0.57 4.64
N LEU A 266 -23.10 -0.38 5.30
CA LEU A 266 -22.83 -1.82 5.19
C LEU A 266 -24.05 -2.56 4.65
N PHE A 267 -23.88 -3.15 3.48
CA PHE A 267 -24.89 -3.94 2.78
C PHE A 267 -24.47 -5.41 2.77
N ARG A 268 -25.44 -6.32 2.70
CA ARG A 268 -25.21 -7.77 2.65
C ARG A 268 -25.99 -8.41 1.52
N GLN A 269 -25.36 -9.39 0.89
CA GLN A 269 -25.98 -10.25 -0.12
C GLN A 269 -25.50 -11.68 0.10
N ASP A 270 -26.42 -12.59 0.39
CA ASP A 270 -26.06 -13.94 0.84
C ASP A 270 -26.43 -14.98 -0.22
N ASP A 271 -25.55 -15.14 -1.20
CA ASP A 271 -25.81 -15.94 -2.41
C ASP A 271 -25.77 -17.45 -2.17
N GLY A 272 -25.24 -17.93 -1.04
CA GLY A 272 -25.16 -19.37 -0.75
C GLY A 272 -24.53 -20.14 -1.91
N GLU A 273 -25.30 -21.04 -2.53
CA GLU A 273 -24.91 -21.84 -3.70
C GLU A 273 -25.24 -21.18 -5.05
N ASP A 274 -25.98 -20.07 -5.07
CA ASP A 274 -26.53 -19.46 -6.30
C ASP A 274 -25.45 -18.97 -7.27
N HIS A 275 -24.24 -18.69 -6.78
CA HIS A 275 -23.07 -18.36 -7.60
C HIS A 275 -22.52 -19.56 -8.40
N LEU A 276 -22.95 -20.80 -8.10
CA LEU A 276 -22.53 -22.01 -8.81
C LEU A 276 -23.43 -22.22 -10.04
N ILE A 277 -23.05 -21.58 -11.15
CA ILE A 277 -23.83 -21.59 -12.40
C ILE A 277 -24.14 -23.03 -12.85
N GLY A 278 -25.43 -23.34 -12.99
CA GLY A 278 -25.93 -24.65 -13.44
C GLY A 278 -26.06 -25.69 -12.32
N ASN A 279 -25.88 -25.32 -11.06
CA ASN A 279 -26.22 -26.16 -9.93
C ASN A 279 -27.73 -26.33 -9.81
N THR A 280 -28.20 -27.56 -9.67
CA THR A 280 -29.63 -27.88 -9.46
C THR A 280 -30.07 -27.70 -8.01
N LEU A 281 -29.18 -27.17 -7.15
CA LEU A 281 -29.39 -26.91 -5.73
C LEU A 281 -29.78 -28.17 -4.94
N ALA A 282 -29.26 -29.32 -5.38
CA ALA A 282 -29.52 -30.62 -4.78
C ALA A 282 -28.25 -31.48 -4.72
N ASP A 283 -28.11 -32.27 -3.65
CA ASP A 283 -26.90 -33.04 -3.38
C ASP A 283 -26.86 -34.38 -4.13
N TYR A 284 -28.03 -35.01 -4.25
CA TYR A 284 -28.19 -36.39 -4.71
C TYR A 284 -29.12 -36.45 -5.91
N LEU A 285 -28.71 -37.18 -6.94
CA LEU A 285 -29.48 -37.37 -8.17
C LEU A 285 -29.83 -38.86 -8.34
N ILE A 286 -31.01 -39.13 -8.87
CA ILE A 286 -31.48 -40.49 -9.17
C ILE A 286 -31.27 -40.77 -10.66
N GLU A 287 -30.21 -41.50 -10.96
CA GLU A 287 -29.84 -41.94 -12.30
C GLU A 287 -30.60 -43.20 -12.68
N VAL A 288 -31.22 -43.23 -13.86
CA VAL A 288 -31.83 -44.46 -14.42
C VAL A 288 -31.09 -45.00 -15.63
N ASP A 289 -30.31 -44.15 -16.29
CA ASP A 289 -29.52 -44.52 -17.46
C ASP A 289 -28.26 -43.65 -17.56
N ARG A 290 -27.22 -44.18 -18.20
CA ARG A 290 -25.96 -43.46 -18.44
C ARG A 290 -25.36 -43.87 -19.78
N GLY A 291 -24.84 -42.91 -20.53
CA GLY A 291 -24.15 -43.15 -21.80
C GLY A 291 -23.15 -42.05 -22.14
N PHE A 292 -22.33 -42.24 -23.18
CA PHE A 292 -21.39 -41.21 -23.66
C PHE A 292 -21.95 -40.36 -24.81
N ASP A 293 -23.11 -40.73 -25.36
CA ASP A 293 -23.84 -39.97 -26.37
C ASP A 293 -25.10 -39.35 -25.75
N GLN A 294 -25.20 -38.01 -25.78
CA GLN A 294 -26.33 -37.28 -25.26
C GLN A 294 -27.63 -37.58 -26.01
N GLN A 295 -27.58 -37.78 -27.34
CA GLN A 295 -28.78 -38.04 -28.14
C GLN A 295 -29.39 -39.40 -27.81
N GLU A 296 -28.56 -40.41 -27.58
CA GLU A 296 -29.02 -41.74 -27.15
C GLU A 296 -29.69 -41.70 -25.77
N VAL A 297 -29.11 -40.97 -24.81
CA VAL A 297 -29.72 -40.79 -23.48
C VAL A 297 -31.04 -40.01 -23.57
N ASN A 298 -31.12 -38.99 -24.44
CA ASN A 298 -32.34 -38.19 -24.65
C ASN A 298 -33.52 -39.04 -25.16
N LYS A 299 -33.28 -40.08 -25.96
CA LYS A 299 -34.35 -40.95 -26.48
C LYS A 299 -35.16 -41.63 -25.37
N LYS A 300 -34.55 -41.87 -24.20
CA LYS A 300 -35.21 -42.52 -23.05
C LYS A 300 -35.99 -41.57 -22.13
N ILE A 301 -35.96 -40.25 -22.38
CA ILE A 301 -36.72 -39.25 -21.59
C ILE A 301 -38.21 -39.59 -21.55
N THR A 302 -38.78 -40.04 -22.68
CA THR A 302 -40.21 -40.33 -22.84
C THR A 302 -40.69 -41.43 -21.89
N GLU A 303 -39.84 -42.40 -21.55
CA GLU A 303 -40.13 -43.51 -20.63
C GLU A 303 -40.37 -43.01 -19.19
N PHE A 304 -39.83 -41.84 -18.84
CA PHE A 304 -39.81 -41.34 -17.46
C PHE A 304 -40.54 -40.00 -17.27
N LEU A 305 -41.32 -39.52 -18.24
CA LEU A 305 -41.99 -38.20 -18.21
C LEU A 305 -42.75 -37.92 -16.90
N SER A 306 -43.38 -38.93 -16.30
CA SER A 306 -44.08 -38.82 -15.01
C SER A 306 -43.20 -38.43 -13.81
N TYR A 307 -41.87 -38.41 -13.98
CA TYR A 307 -40.88 -38.06 -12.98
C TYR A 307 -40.12 -36.76 -13.29
N ASN A 308 -40.55 -35.97 -14.29
CA ASN A 308 -39.87 -34.74 -14.73
C ASN A 308 -38.36 -34.96 -15.02
N PRO A 309 -38.03 -35.87 -15.96
CA PRO A 309 -36.66 -36.28 -16.18
C PRO A 309 -35.86 -35.18 -16.90
N PHE A 310 -34.54 -35.17 -16.67
CA PHE A 310 -33.62 -34.29 -17.38
C PHE A 310 -32.27 -34.99 -17.62
N VAL A 311 -31.54 -34.53 -18.63
CA VAL A 311 -30.19 -35.02 -18.92
C VAL A 311 -29.16 -34.21 -18.17
N TYR A 312 -28.25 -34.93 -17.53
CA TYR A 312 -27.24 -34.40 -16.65
C TYR A 312 -25.84 -34.77 -17.16
N LYS A 313 -24.96 -33.79 -17.33
CA LYS A 313 -23.59 -34.01 -17.81
C LYS A 313 -22.64 -34.25 -16.63
N ASN A 314 -22.03 -35.42 -16.60
CA ASN A 314 -21.07 -35.86 -15.59
C ASN A 314 -19.67 -35.28 -15.83
N THR A 315 -18.80 -35.44 -14.83
CA THR A 315 -17.39 -35.01 -14.85
C THR A 315 -16.53 -35.88 -15.78
N ASP A 316 -16.89 -37.15 -15.96
CA ASP A 316 -16.23 -38.13 -16.86
C ASP A 316 -16.68 -38.02 -18.33
N ALA A 317 -17.31 -36.90 -18.70
CA ALA A 317 -17.92 -36.63 -20.01
C ALA A 317 -19.11 -37.54 -20.40
N SER A 318 -19.57 -38.44 -19.53
CA SER A 318 -20.83 -39.18 -19.74
C SER A 318 -22.06 -38.32 -19.44
N TYR A 319 -23.22 -38.77 -19.93
CA TYR A 319 -24.54 -38.18 -19.69
C TYR A 319 -25.41 -39.17 -18.92
N SER A 320 -26.06 -38.69 -17.86
CA SER A 320 -27.00 -39.45 -17.06
C SER A 320 -28.43 -38.96 -17.30
N LEU A 321 -29.38 -39.89 -17.41
CA LEU A 321 -30.81 -39.56 -17.33
C LEU A 321 -31.22 -39.53 -15.86
N ILE A 322 -31.59 -38.35 -15.38
CA ILE A 322 -32.00 -38.12 -13.99
C ILE A 322 -33.51 -38.00 -13.93
N ILE A 323 -34.13 -38.70 -12.99
CA ILE A 323 -35.58 -38.71 -12.80
C ILE A 323 -36.03 -38.09 -11.47
N ASN A 324 -35.08 -37.72 -10.60
CA ASN A 324 -35.37 -36.97 -9.38
C ASN A 324 -34.08 -36.46 -8.73
N GLN A 325 -34.23 -35.51 -7.80
CA GLN A 325 -33.13 -34.90 -7.07
C GLN A 325 -33.51 -34.66 -5.60
N PHE A 326 -32.52 -34.74 -4.69
CA PHE A 326 -32.73 -34.61 -3.25
C PHE A 326 -31.54 -33.98 -2.54
N ASP A 327 -31.82 -33.15 -1.54
CA ASP A 327 -30.81 -32.60 -0.61
C ASP A 327 -30.42 -33.59 0.50
N SER A 328 -31.12 -34.73 0.58
CA SER A 328 -30.95 -35.72 1.63
C SER A 328 -30.79 -37.12 1.07
N LYS A 329 -29.66 -37.75 1.38
CA LYS A 329 -29.40 -39.16 1.05
C LYS A 329 -30.53 -40.07 1.52
N LYS A 330 -31.09 -39.81 2.71
CA LYS A 330 -32.18 -40.59 3.29
C LYS A 330 -33.46 -40.51 2.44
N GLN A 331 -33.81 -39.31 1.96
CA GLN A 331 -34.97 -39.12 1.09
C GLN A 331 -34.75 -39.77 -0.27
N ALA A 332 -33.55 -39.62 -0.85
CA ALA A 332 -33.17 -40.26 -2.09
C ALA A 332 -33.26 -41.79 -2.01
N LEU A 333 -32.70 -42.40 -0.96
CA LEU A 333 -32.78 -43.85 -0.73
C LEU A 333 -34.22 -44.34 -0.52
N LYS A 334 -35.06 -43.55 0.18
CA LYS A 334 -36.50 -43.86 0.32
C LYS A 334 -37.20 -43.86 -1.04
N PHE A 335 -36.84 -42.93 -1.92
CA PHE A 335 -37.38 -42.86 -3.28
C PHE A 335 -36.91 -44.04 -4.15
N ILE A 336 -35.61 -44.40 -4.10
CA ILE A 336 -35.07 -45.59 -4.76
C ILE A 336 -35.81 -46.86 -4.31
N LYS A 337 -36.09 -47.02 -3.01
CA LYS A 337 -36.89 -48.16 -2.51
C LYS A 337 -38.31 -48.19 -3.09
N LYS A 338 -38.91 -47.03 -3.37
CA LYS A 338 -40.23 -46.93 -4.03
C LYS A 338 -40.13 -47.34 -5.51
N LEU A 339 -39.07 -46.94 -6.21
CA LEU A 339 -38.82 -47.31 -7.61
C LEU A 339 -38.53 -48.81 -7.78
N SER A 340 -37.78 -49.40 -6.86
CA SER A 340 -37.48 -50.84 -6.85
C SER A 340 -38.76 -51.70 -6.81
N ARG A 341 -39.78 -51.31 -6.03
CA ARG A 341 -41.10 -51.98 -6.02
C ARG A 341 -41.84 -51.92 -7.36
N LYS A 342 -41.51 -50.91 -8.19
CA LYS A 342 -42.01 -50.75 -9.55
C LYS A 342 -41.08 -51.40 -10.59
N LYS A 343 -40.07 -52.17 -10.16
CA LYS A 343 -39.05 -52.80 -11.01
C LYS A 343 -38.23 -51.81 -11.86
N ILE A 344 -38.14 -50.54 -11.45
CA ILE A 344 -37.30 -49.54 -12.11
C ILE A 344 -35.89 -49.62 -11.53
N GLN A 345 -34.91 -49.97 -12.36
CA GLN A 345 -33.50 -49.93 -11.99
C GLN A 345 -33.01 -48.48 -11.94
N CYS A 346 -32.32 -48.12 -10.87
CA CYS A 346 -31.76 -46.79 -10.70
C CYS A 346 -30.54 -46.82 -9.78
N ARG A 347 -29.73 -45.77 -9.85
CA ARG A 347 -28.54 -45.54 -9.04
C ARG A 347 -28.63 -44.18 -8.36
N LEU A 348 -28.06 -44.11 -7.16
CA LEU A 348 -27.86 -42.85 -6.48
C LEU A 348 -26.50 -42.31 -6.88
N ILE A 349 -26.47 -41.14 -7.51
CA ILE A 349 -25.22 -40.44 -7.82
C ILE A 349 -25.17 -39.10 -7.07
N LEU A 350 -23.97 -38.55 -6.90
CA LEU A 350 -23.78 -37.21 -6.37
C LEU A 350 -23.90 -36.19 -7.50
N ASN A 351 -24.39 -35.01 -7.16
CA ASN A 351 -24.26 -33.85 -8.04
C ASN A 351 -22.77 -33.48 -8.19
N ARG A 352 -22.35 -33.07 -9.38
CA ARG A 352 -20.97 -32.73 -9.77
C ARG A 352 -20.45 -31.55 -8.98
N PHE A 353 -21.34 -30.66 -8.54
CA PHE A 353 -20.95 -29.54 -7.68
C PHE A 353 -20.51 -30.02 -6.30
N ILE A 354 -20.94 -31.22 -5.88
CA ILE A 354 -20.44 -31.92 -4.69
C ILE A 354 -19.23 -32.78 -5.02
N ASP A 355 -19.26 -33.46 -6.16
CA ASP A 355 -18.22 -34.38 -6.63
C ASP A 355 -17.05 -33.65 -7.32
N VAL A 356 -16.48 -32.67 -6.60
CA VAL A 356 -15.26 -31.95 -6.98
C VAL A 356 -14.21 -32.05 -5.87
N PRO A 357 -12.91 -31.86 -6.21
CA PRO A 357 -11.85 -31.87 -5.22
C PRO A 357 -12.05 -30.81 -4.13
N GLU A 358 -11.48 -31.05 -2.94
CA GLU A 358 -11.57 -30.12 -1.80
C GLU A 358 -11.03 -28.73 -2.13
N SER A 359 -10.01 -28.62 -2.99
CA SER A 359 -9.46 -27.34 -3.44
C SER A 359 -10.50 -26.47 -4.18
N GLU A 360 -11.41 -27.09 -4.92
CA GLU A 360 -12.48 -26.38 -5.62
C GLU A 360 -13.56 -25.93 -4.63
N HIS A 361 -13.96 -26.82 -3.71
CA HIS A 361 -14.85 -26.46 -2.60
C HIS A 361 -14.31 -25.27 -1.79
N GLN A 362 -12.99 -25.25 -1.52
CA GLN A 362 -12.35 -24.18 -0.76
C GLN A 362 -12.41 -22.81 -1.46
N LYS A 363 -12.37 -22.77 -2.80
CA LYS A 363 -12.50 -21.52 -3.56
C LYS A 363 -13.89 -20.89 -3.46
N ASN A 364 -14.92 -21.70 -3.20
CA ASN A 364 -16.32 -21.29 -3.16
C ASN A 364 -16.80 -20.97 -1.74
N ARG A 365 -16.16 -21.51 -0.70
CA ARG A 365 -16.38 -21.11 0.69
C ARG A 365 -15.74 -19.78 1.02
N LYS A 366 -16.33 -18.67 0.57
CA LYS A 366 -15.75 -17.33 0.75
C LYS A 366 -16.78 -16.25 1.05
N THR A 367 -16.28 -15.12 1.54
CA THR A 367 -16.96 -13.83 1.54
C THR A 367 -16.12 -12.85 0.75
N VAL A 368 -16.76 -12.19 -0.20
CA VAL A 368 -16.17 -11.15 -1.05
C VAL A 368 -16.74 -9.79 -0.68
N PHE A 369 -16.05 -8.75 -1.09
CA PHE A 369 -16.40 -7.38 -0.78
C PHE A 369 -16.43 -6.56 -2.05
N LYS A 370 -17.43 -5.69 -2.17
CA LYS A 370 -17.54 -4.74 -3.28
C LYS A 370 -17.82 -3.36 -2.73
N ILE A 371 -17.08 -2.37 -3.19
CA ILE A 371 -17.41 -0.97 -2.91
C ILE A 371 -18.57 -0.58 -3.80
N LEU A 372 -19.62 -0.06 -3.16
CA LEU A 372 -20.77 0.49 -3.85
C LEU A 372 -20.54 1.99 -4.06
N PRO A 373 -20.82 2.52 -5.25
CA PRO A 373 -20.82 3.97 -5.46
C PRO A 373 -21.87 4.60 -4.54
N LYS A 374 -21.62 5.85 -4.12
CA LYS A 374 -22.62 6.64 -3.39
C LYS A 374 -23.85 6.77 -4.29
N ASN A 375 -25.01 6.30 -3.85
CA ASN A 375 -26.25 6.49 -4.60
C ASN A 375 -26.46 7.99 -4.78
N ASN A 376 -26.44 8.48 -6.03
CA ASN A 376 -26.98 9.78 -6.41
C ASN A 376 -28.52 9.74 -6.39
N SER A 377 -29.12 9.29 -5.28
CA SER A 377 -30.58 9.17 -5.13
C SER A 377 -31.23 10.34 -4.40
N ASP A 378 -30.51 11.44 -4.18
CA ASP A 378 -31.08 12.73 -3.75
C ASP A 378 -31.24 13.72 -4.92
N LYS A 379 -31.66 13.20 -6.08
CA LYS A 379 -32.31 14.00 -7.12
C LYS A 379 -33.75 13.52 -7.26
N ARG A 380 -34.63 14.03 -6.42
CA ARG A 380 -36.07 14.14 -6.71
C ARG A 380 -36.50 15.57 -6.46
#